data_AF-A0AAW0DZI0-F1
#
_entry.id   AF-A0AAW0DZI0-F1
#
_cell.length_a   1.000
_cell.length_b   1.000
_cell.length_c   1.000
_cell.angle_alpha   90.00
_cell.angle_beta   90.00
_cell.angle_gamma   90.00
#
_symmetry.space_group_name_H-M   'P 1'
#
loop_
_entity.id
_entity.type
_entity.pdbx_description
1 polymer ?
#
loop_
_entity_poly.entity_id
_entity_poly.type
_entity_poly.pdbx_seq_one_letter_code
_entity_poly.pdbx_strand_id
1 'polypeptide(L)'
;MSSAAEFTEEEQGRYDRQIRLWGVEAQHRMRNATILVVRMKGTATETIKNIVLAGIGTLIVVDGDDVTEEDLGAGFFFRDEDVGKKASVQWSRAGYSVAINRFYVNFQRVDVAKARIESLNPLVTVKTIPTYSAVDSQSFETTIRDVDLVCITDWDKDGLIRMNEVCRRSGKPFYAGGTYGLLGSGSKESQKDAKVTTSYTSLENSLRHRWSSLTRRQTKELNPSAVFTILGTSFLGPSKYLANVYMLALWKYESTHGTLPNDATQAAELQSIADALVAEAEVNKQVLVKVPKELIE
;
A
#
# COMPACT_ATOMS: atom_id res chain seq x y z
N MET A 1 12.94 -32.74 -12.30
CA MET A 1 13.48 -31.56 -11.60
C MET A 1 14.07 -30.67 -12.67
N SER A 2 13.39 -29.59 -13.04
CA SER A 2 13.96 -28.59 -13.96
C SER A 2 15.10 -27.91 -13.22
N SER A 3 16.33 -27.94 -13.74
CA SER A 3 17.44 -27.17 -13.19
C SER A 3 17.02 -25.70 -13.18
N ALA A 4 16.97 -25.07 -12.00
CA ALA A 4 16.81 -23.63 -11.93
C ALA A 4 17.97 -23.00 -12.73
N ALA A 5 17.66 -22.12 -13.68
CA ALA A 5 18.69 -21.48 -14.49
C ALA A 5 19.64 -20.71 -13.57
N GLU A 6 20.94 -21.05 -13.63
CA GLU A 6 21.98 -20.45 -12.82
C GLU A 6 21.97 -18.91 -12.94
N PHE A 7 22.39 -18.23 -11.88
CA PHE A 7 22.59 -16.79 -11.92
C PHE A 7 23.77 -16.44 -12.82
N THR A 8 23.59 -15.44 -13.68
CA THR A 8 24.68 -14.79 -14.42
C THR A 8 25.71 -14.22 -13.46
N GLU A 9 26.94 -14.00 -13.94
CA GLU A 9 28.02 -13.42 -13.13
C GLU A 9 27.63 -12.02 -12.57
N GLU A 10 26.92 -11.23 -13.37
CA GLU A 10 26.39 -9.93 -12.94
C GLU A 10 25.36 -10.06 -11.81
N GLU A 11 24.42 -11.02 -11.91
CA GLU A 11 23.44 -11.31 -10.86
C GLU A 11 24.12 -11.80 -9.58
N GLN A 12 25.10 -12.70 -9.69
CA GLN A 12 25.84 -13.22 -8.53
C GLN A 12 26.59 -12.10 -7.81
N GLY A 13 27.28 -11.22 -8.54
CA GLY A 13 27.97 -10.08 -7.96
C GLY A 13 27.03 -9.08 -7.29
N ARG A 14 25.90 -8.75 -7.93
CA ARG A 14 24.92 -7.79 -7.40
C ARG A 14 24.21 -8.31 -6.14
N TYR A 15 23.85 -9.59 -6.11
CA TYR A 15 23.04 -10.19 -5.04
C TYR A 15 23.84 -10.98 -4.00
N ASP A 16 25.19 -11.05 -4.08
CA ASP A 16 26.05 -11.84 -3.18
C ASP A 16 25.68 -11.67 -1.69
N ARG A 17 25.57 -10.43 -1.20
CA ARG A 17 25.25 -10.16 0.22
C ARG A 17 23.86 -10.66 0.61
N GLN A 18 22.90 -10.55 -0.30
CA GLN A 18 21.51 -10.96 -0.08
C GLN A 18 21.40 -12.48 -0.12
N ILE A 19 22.05 -13.12 -1.10
CA ILE A 19 22.16 -14.58 -1.22
C ILE A 19 22.79 -15.20 0.03
N ARG A 20 23.81 -14.57 0.61
CA ARG A 20 24.41 -15.03 1.89
C ARG A 20 23.44 -14.96 3.07
N LEU A 21 22.46 -14.06 3.03
CA LEU A 21 21.48 -13.88 4.11
C LEU A 21 20.34 -14.90 4.06
N TRP A 22 19.69 -15.04 2.90
CA TRP A 22 18.48 -15.88 2.76
C TRP A 22 18.65 -17.11 1.87
N GLY A 23 19.83 -17.30 1.26
CA GLY A 23 20.16 -18.45 0.42
C GLY A 23 19.80 -18.28 -1.05
N VAL A 24 20.49 -19.07 -1.89
CA VAL A 24 20.34 -19.09 -3.36
C VAL A 24 18.91 -19.42 -3.79
N GLU A 25 18.27 -20.41 -3.14
CA GLU A 25 16.90 -20.82 -3.44
C GLU A 25 15.88 -19.70 -3.21
N ALA A 26 16.05 -18.91 -2.15
CA ALA A 26 15.18 -17.77 -1.87
C ALA A 26 15.36 -16.69 -2.95
N GLN A 27 16.60 -16.42 -3.36
CA GLN A 27 16.88 -15.47 -4.45
C GLN A 27 16.27 -15.93 -5.78
N HIS A 28 16.33 -17.23 -6.10
CA HIS A 28 15.69 -17.76 -7.31
C HIS A 28 14.17 -17.58 -7.29
N ARG A 29 13.52 -17.80 -6.14
CA ARG A 29 12.08 -17.54 -6.00
C ARG A 29 11.75 -16.06 -6.22
N MET A 30 12.54 -15.15 -5.66
CA MET A 30 12.34 -13.71 -5.88
C MET A 30 12.54 -13.34 -7.35
N ARG A 31 13.61 -13.82 -8.01
CA ARG A 31 13.86 -13.56 -9.44
C ARG A 31 12.70 -14.00 -10.34
N ASN A 32 11.95 -15.02 -9.96
CA ASN A 32 10.80 -15.49 -10.75
C ASN A 32 9.47 -14.84 -10.32
N ALA A 33 9.46 -14.03 -9.25
CA ALA A 33 8.25 -13.45 -8.71
C ALA A 33 7.78 -12.23 -9.51
N THR A 34 6.46 -12.15 -9.72
CA THR A 34 5.76 -10.99 -10.24
C THR A 34 4.99 -10.30 -9.11
N ILE A 35 5.31 -9.04 -8.83
CA ILE A 35 4.65 -8.25 -7.78
C ILE A 35 3.83 -7.13 -8.40
N LEU A 36 2.57 -7.00 -8.00
CA LEU A 36 1.70 -5.88 -8.33
C LEU A 36 1.70 -4.86 -7.18
N VAL A 37 1.95 -3.59 -7.48
CA VAL A 37 1.77 -2.46 -6.57
C VAL A 37 0.66 -1.56 -7.12
N VAL A 38 -0.36 -1.30 -6.32
CA VAL A 38 -1.49 -0.41 -6.66
C VAL A 38 -1.39 0.88 -5.87
N ARG A 39 -1.51 2.00 -6.60
CA ARG A 39 -1.38 3.39 -6.17
C ARG A 39 0.03 3.71 -5.68
N MET A 40 0.69 4.66 -6.34
CA MET A 40 2.10 4.98 -6.20
C MET A 40 2.30 6.32 -5.47
N LYS A 41 2.05 6.33 -4.16
CA LYS A 41 2.39 7.45 -3.26
C LYS A 41 3.71 7.20 -2.52
N GLY A 42 3.99 7.96 -1.45
CA GLY A 42 5.22 7.86 -0.67
C GLY A 42 5.50 6.45 -0.12
N THR A 43 4.49 5.77 0.43
CA THR A 43 4.61 4.40 0.94
C THR A 43 5.00 3.41 -0.17
N ALA A 44 4.36 3.52 -1.32
CA ALA A 44 4.67 2.70 -2.48
C ALA A 44 6.07 2.99 -3.04
N THR A 45 6.52 4.25 -3.04
CA THR A 45 7.86 4.62 -3.51
C THR A 45 8.95 3.86 -2.75
N GLU A 46 8.88 3.82 -1.43
CA GLU A 46 9.82 3.08 -0.58
C GLU A 46 9.68 1.56 -0.75
N THR A 47 8.44 1.07 -0.86
CA THR A 47 8.16 -0.35 -1.10
C THR A 47 8.76 -0.82 -2.43
N ILE A 48 8.51 -0.07 -3.52
CA ILE A 48 9.00 -0.32 -4.87
C ILE A 48 10.53 -0.33 -4.89
N LYS A 49 11.17 0.69 -4.30
CA LYS A 49 12.63 0.74 -4.18
C LYS A 49 13.17 -0.54 -3.55
N ASN A 50 12.60 -0.97 -2.44
CA ASN A 50 13.09 -2.14 -1.71
C ASN A 50 12.89 -3.45 -2.47
N ILE A 51 11.74 -3.68 -3.10
CA ILE A 51 11.49 -4.92 -3.87
C ILE A 51 12.29 -4.98 -5.17
N VAL A 52 12.51 -3.84 -5.83
CA VAL A 52 13.34 -3.76 -7.04
C VAL A 52 14.81 -4.02 -6.71
N LEU A 53 15.33 -3.42 -5.63
CA LEU A 53 16.69 -3.68 -5.15
C LEU A 53 16.89 -5.12 -4.63
N ALA A 54 15.82 -5.74 -4.10
CA ALA A 54 15.84 -7.15 -3.72
C ALA A 54 15.96 -8.11 -4.92
N GLY A 55 15.66 -7.62 -6.14
CA GLY A 55 15.82 -8.40 -7.36
C GLY A 55 14.66 -9.35 -7.64
N ILE A 56 13.43 -8.82 -7.59
CA ILE A 56 12.27 -9.55 -8.10
C ILE A 56 12.32 -9.69 -9.63
N GLY A 57 11.52 -10.59 -10.21
CA GLY A 57 11.47 -10.76 -11.67
C GLY A 57 10.75 -9.62 -12.37
N THR A 58 9.49 -9.40 -12.00
CA THR A 58 8.64 -8.39 -12.62
C THR A 58 7.94 -7.55 -11.56
N LEU A 59 8.01 -6.23 -11.73
CA LEU A 59 7.17 -5.27 -11.05
C LEU A 59 6.07 -4.77 -12.01
N ILE A 60 4.83 -4.83 -11.57
CA ILE A 60 3.70 -4.16 -12.23
C ILE A 60 3.23 -3.05 -11.30
N VAL A 61 3.14 -1.81 -11.79
CA VAL A 61 2.64 -0.67 -11.01
C VAL A 61 1.41 -0.09 -11.67
N VAL A 62 0.32 0.04 -10.90
CA VAL A 62 -0.94 0.66 -11.32
C VAL A 62 -1.09 2.00 -10.60
N ASP A 63 -1.16 3.10 -11.33
CA ASP A 63 -1.54 4.42 -10.79
C ASP A 63 -2.12 5.28 -11.92
N GLY A 64 -3.31 5.84 -11.72
CA GLY A 64 -3.96 6.73 -12.68
C GLY A 64 -3.80 8.21 -12.37
N ASP A 65 -3.15 8.58 -11.28
CA ASP A 65 -3.01 9.96 -10.82
C ASP A 65 -1.82 10.66 -11.51
N ASP A 66 -1.94 11.99 -11.62
CA ASP A 66 -0.86 12.87 -12.07
C ASP A 66 0.17 13.11 -10.97
N VAL A 67 1.38 13.51 -11.36
CA VAL A 67 2.42 13.94 -10.42
C VAL A 67 2.04 15.28 -9.77
N THR A 68 2.02 15.32 -8.45
CA THR A 68 1.75 16.52 -7.63
C THR A 68 2.99 16.93 -6.82
N GLU A 69 2.95 18.10 -6.19
CA GLU A 69 4.04 18.57 -5.32
C GLU A 69 4.26 17.65 -4.10
N GLU A 70 3.21 16.99 -3.60
CA GLU A 70 3.30 16.02 -2.49
C GLU A 70 4.25 14.87 -2.83
N ASP A 71 4.27 14.44 -4.10
CA ASP A 71 5.07 13.31 -4.56
C ASP A 71 6.59 13.60 -4.51
N LEU A 72 6.98 14.87 -4.52
CA LEU A 72 8.37 15.30 -4.37
C LEU A 72 8.93 14.98 -2.97
N GLY A 73 8.06 14.91 -1.96
CA GLY A 73 8.44 14.60 -0.58
C GLY A 73 8.99 13.17 -0.40
N ALA A 74 8.65 12.24 -1.30
CA ALA A 74 9.14 10.86 -1.26
C ALA A 74 10.50 10.67 -1.96
N GLY A 75 11.06 11.72 -2.59
CA GLY A 75 12.47 11.89 -2.96
C GLY A 75 13.07 11.01 -4.08
N PHE A 76 12.56 9.79 -4.31
CA PHE A 76 13.23 8.85 -5.21
C PHE A 76 12.84 9.00 -6.69
N PHE A 77 11.54 9.09 -7.00
CA PHE A 77 11.05 8.90 -8.37
C PHE A 77 10.55 10.16 -9.07
N PHE A 78 10.41 11.29 -8.38
CA PHE A 78 9.86 12.52 -8.95
C PHE A 78 10.80 13.71 -8.75
N ARG A 79 10.73 14.68 -9.66
CA ARG A 79 11.50 15.93 -9.63
C ARG A 79 10.54 17.10 -9.90
N ASP A 80 10.94 18.32 -9.55
CA ASP A 80 10.11 19.52 -9.74
C ASP A 80 9.61 19.66 -11.20
N GLU A 81 10.45 19.31 -12.16
CA GLU A 81 10.15 19.33 -13.60
C GLU A 81 9.08 18.31 -14.06
N ASP A 82 8.75 17.33 -13.22
CA ASP A 82 7.73 16.33 -13.53
C ASP A 82 6.32 16.77 -13.10
N VAL A 83 6.22 17.76 -12.21
CA VAL A 83 4.93 18.29 -11.74
C VAL A 83 4.21 19.00 -12.89
N GLY A 84 2.96 18.60 -13.14
CA GLY A 84 2.14 19.19 -14.21
C GLY A 84 2.63 18.90 -15.63
N LYS A 85 3.52 17.93 -15.81
CA LYS A 85 4.08 17.54 -17.11
C LYS A 85 2.99 17.01 -18.03
N LYS A 86 2.88 17.62 -19.21
CA LYS A 86 1.89 17.29 -20.25
C LYS A 86 2.57 16.70 -21.49
N ALA A 87 2.08 15.57 -21.96
CA ALA A 87 2.43 15.05 -23.27
C ALA A 87 1.58 15.73 -24.34
N SER A 88 2.20 16.29 -25.39
CA SER A 88 1.47 16.66 -26.59
C SER A 88 1.17 15.39 -27.40
N VAL A 89 -0.10 15.02 -27.52
CA VAL A 89 -0.50 13.90 -28.38
C VAL A 89 -0.75 14.45 -29.77
N GLN A 90 0.07 14.02 -30.73
CA GLN A 90 -0.16 14.33 -32.13
C GLN A 90 -1.03 13.22 -32.73
N TRP A 91 -2.32 13.51 -32.90
CA TRP A 91 -3.23 12.61 -33.60
C TRP A 91 -3.11 12.87 -35.11
N SER A 92 -2.49 11.95 -35.86
CA SER A 92 -2.53 11.97 -37.32
C SER A 92 -3.59 10.98 -37.81
N ARG A 93 -4.73 11.50 -38.27
CA ARG A 93 -5.68 10.70 -39.03
C ARG A 93 -5.19 10.68 -40.48
N ALA A 94 -4.82 9.51 -41.00
CA ALA A 94 -4.40 9.39 -42.40
C ALA A 94 -5.51 9.92 -43.33
N GLY A 95 -5.21 10.95 -44.12
CA GLY A 95 -6.07 11.41 -45.23
C GLY A 95 -6.91 12.68 -45.02
N TYR A 96 -6.81 13.38 -43.89
CA TYR A 96 -7.50 14.68 -43.69
C TYR A 96 -6.56 15.74 -43.12
N SER A 97 -6.33 16.83 -43.87
CA SER A 97 -5.65 18.03 -43.37
C SER A 97 -6.69 18.91 -42.67
N VAL A 98 -6.82 18.74 -41.36
CA VAL A 98 -7.64 19.61 -40.49
C VAL A 98 -6.74 20.14 -39.39
N ALA A 99 -6.96 21.40 -39.00
CA ALA A 99 -6.23 22.09 -37.94
C ALA A 99 -5.94 21.15 -36.76
N ILE A 100 -4.65 20.99 -36.45
CA ILE A 100 -4.17 20.13 -35.38
C ILE A 100 -4.56 20.79 -34.05
N ASN A 101 -5.71 20.42 -33.49
CA ASN A 101 -5.98 20.70 -32.09
C ASN A 101 -4.98 19.89 -31.28
N ARG A 102 -3.96 20.56 -30.74
CA ARG A 102 -2.97 19.92 -29.87
C ARG A 102 -3.69 19.52 -28.56
N PHE A 103 -4.05 18.25 -28.46
CA PHE A 103 -4.51 17.67 -27.21
C PHE A 103 -3.31 17.41 -26.31
N TYR A 104 -3.41 17.88 -25.08
CA TYR A 104 -2.44 17.60 -24.02
C TYR A 104 -3.06 16.57 -23.09
N VAL A 105 -2.33 15.48 -22.82
CA VAL A 105 -2.65 14.53 -21.74
C VAL A 105 -1.58 14.68 -20.66
N ASN A 106 -1.98 14.63 -19.39
CA ASN A 106 -1.02 14.64 -18.29
C ASN A 106 -0.29 13.29 -18.27
N PHE A 107 0.99 13.31 -17.91
CA PHE A 107 1.73 12.08 -17.61
C PHE A 107 1.34 11.58 -16.21
N GLN A 108 0.87 10.33 -16.14
CA GLN A 108 0.58 9.69 -14.87
C GLN A 108 1.87 9.37 -14.11
N ARG A 109 1.80 9.34 -12.77
CA ARG A 109 2.91 9.04 -11.86
C ARG A 109 3.75 7.85 -12.30
N VAL A 110 3.09 6.75 -12.67
CA VAL A 110 3.77 5.51 -13.07
C VAL A 110 4.62 5.67 -14.31
N ASP A 111 4.15 6.42 -15.31
CA ASP A 111 4.89 6.61 -16.55
C ASP A 111 6.10 7.53 -16.37
N VAL A 112 5.97 8.55 -15.52
CA VAL A 112 7.09 9.39 -15.10
C VAL A 112 8.13 8.59 -14.32
N ALA A 113 7.68 7.76 -13.37
CA ALA A 113 8.57 7.03 -12.48
C ALA A 113 9.30 5.86 -13.16
N LYS A 114 8.73 5.29 -14.22
CA LYS A 114 9.21 4.05 -14.85
C LYS A 114 10.72 4.01 -15.08
N ALA A 115 11.26 4.99 -15.79
CA ALA A 115 12.68 5.02 -16.13
C ALA A 115 13.58 5.07 -14.88
N ARG A 116 13.14 5.76 -13.82
CA ARG A 116 13.88 5.84 -12.56
C ARG A 116 13.78 4.54 -11.77
N ILE A 117 12.62 3.86 -11.79
CA ILE A 117 12.46 2.52 -11.19
C ILE A 117 13.39 1.52 -11.90
N GLU A 118 13.40 1.49 -13.24
CA GLU A 118 14.27 0.62 -14.03
C GLU A 118 15.76 0.89 -13.75
N SER A 119 16.14 2.16 -13.51
CA SER A 119 17.52 2.52 -13.18
C SER A 119 18.01 1.96 -11.84
N LEU A 120 17.12 1.64 -10.90
CA LEU A 120 17.51 1.03 -9.62
C LEU A 120 18.06 -0.39 -9.81
N ASN A 121 17.46 -1.14 -10.74
CA ASN A 121 17.88 -2.49 -11.05
C ASN A 121 17.45 -2.91 -12.46
N PRO A 122 18.37 -2.84 -13.45
CA PRO A 122 18.08 -3.20 -14.84
C PRO A 122 17.65 -4.66 -15.07
N LEU A 123 17.87 -5.52 -14.07
CA LEU A 123 17.49 -6.94 -14.12
C LEU A 123 16.01 -7.17 -13.80
N VAL A 124 15.32 -6.16 -13.28
CA VAL A 124 13.88 -6.23 -12.95
C VAL A 124 13.07 -5.68 -14.10
N THR A 125 12.09 -6.46 -14.58
CA THR A 125 11.15 -5.98 -15.60
C THR A 125 10.11 -5.06 -14.97
N VAL A 126 9.96 -3.84 -15.46
CA VAL A 126 8.96 -2.87 -14.95
C VAL A 126 7.84 -2.64 -15.97
N LYS A 127 6.61 -2.89 -15.55
CA LYS A 127 5.38 -2.64 -16.32
C LYS A 127 4.54 -1.60 -15.60
N THR A 128 3.94 -0.68 -16.37
CA THR A 128 3.09 0.40 -15.85
C THR A 128 1.69 0.28 -16.43
N ILE A 129 0.70 0.60 -15.61
CA ILE A 129 -0.71 0.70 -16.00
C ILE A 129 -1.20 2.08 -15.53
N PRO A 130 -1.26 3.08 -16.42
CA PRO A 130 -1.56 4.47 -16.06
C PRO A 130 -3.06 4.74 -15.88
N THR A 131 -3.79 3.80 -15.27
CA THR A 131 -5.24 3.88 -15.06
C THR A 131 -5.69 2.91 -13.97
N TYR A 132 -6.66 3.33 -13.18
CA TYR A 132 -7.28 2.47 -12.17
C TYR A 132 -8.30 1.48 -12.73
N SER A 133 -8.60 1.49 -14.04
CA SER A 133 -9.51 0.51 -14.65
C SER A 133 -9.02 -0.94 -14.48
N ALA A 134 -7.71 -1.17 -14.36
CA ALA A 134 -7.18 -2.51 -14.11
C ALA A 134 -7.46 -3.05 -12.70
N VAL A 135 -7.90 -2.18 -11.77
CA VAL A 135 -8.23 -2.54 -10.38
C VAL A 135 -9.71 -2.31 -10.07
N ASP A 136 -10.53 -2.08 -11.10
CA ASP A 136 -11.98 -2.08 -10.95
C ASP A 136 -12.50 -3.48 -10.62
N SER A 137 -13.75 -3.55 -10.15
CA SER A 137 -14.34 -4.80 -9.65
C SER A 137 -14.49 -5.90 -10.71
N GLN A 138 -14.45 -5.55 -12.00
CA GLN A 138 -14.63 -6.52 -13.10
C GLN A 138 -13.27 -7.01 -13.64
N SER A 139 -12.26 -6.16 -13.61
CA SER A 139 -10.97 -6.39 -14.25
C SER A 139 -9.91 -6.89 -13.29
N PHE A 140 -10.03 -6.60 -11.99
CA PHE A 140 -8.98 -6.89 -11.02
C PHE A 140 -8.59 -8.38 -10.93
N GLU A 141 -9.57 -9.29 -11.00
CA GLU A 141 -9.31 -10.73 -11.02
C GLU A 141 -8.47 -11.17 -12.22
N THR A 142 -8.67 -10.52 -13.37
CA THR A 142 -7.84 -10.75 -14.56
C THR A 142 -6.44 -10.19 -14.37
N THR A 143 -6.32 -8.99 -13.78
CA THR A 143 -5.04 -8.32 -13.53
C THR A 143 -4.13 -9.11 -12.58
N ILE A 144 -4.69 -9.75 -11.55
CA ILE A 144 -3.90 -10.50 -10.55
C ILE A 144 -3.63 -11.95 -10.94
N ARG A 145 -4.15 -12.45 -12.07
CA ARG A 145 -4.05 -13.85 -12.48
C ARG A 145 -2.59 -14.35 -12.49
N ASP A 146 -1.72 -13.58 -13.11
CA ASP A 146 -0.30 -13.90 -13.31
C ASP A 146 0.63 -13.20 -12.32
N VAL A 147 0.07 -12.70 -11.21
CA VAL A 147 0.81 -12.02 -10.14
C VAL A 147 1.01 -12.99 -8.97
N ASP A 148 2.17 -12.95 -8.33
CA ASP A 148 2.51 -13.78 -7.17
C ASP A 148 2.24 -13.07 -5.84
N LEU A 149 2.22 -11.74 -5.82
CA LEU A 149 1.91 -10.93 -4.64
C LEU A 149 1.28 -9.60 -5.03
N VAL A 150 0.21 -9.23 -4.33
CA VAL A 150 -0.45 -7.93 -4.48
C VAL A 150 -0.15 -7.05 -3.28
N CYS A 151 0.33 -5.84 -3.55
CA CYS A 151 0.52 -4.78 -2.57
C CYS A 151 -0.32 -3.56 -2.97
N ILE A 152 -1.11 -3.03 -2.04
CA ILE A 152 -1.96 -1.87 -2.27
C ILE A 152 -1.62 -0.80 -1.26
N THR A 153 -1.36 0.42 -1.71
CA THR A 153 -1.06 1.52 -0.80
C THR A 153 -2.09 2.62 -0.84
N ASP A 154 -2.29 3.28 0.30
CA ASP A 154 -3.04 4.54 0.43
C ASP A 154 -4.41 4.50 -0.27
N TRP A 155 -5.14 3.38 -0.16
CA TRP A 155 -6.45 3.15 -0.81
C TRP A 155 -7.60 3.21 0.20
N ASP A 156 -8.82 3.45 -0.28
CA ASP A 156 -10.02 3.50 0.55
C ASP A 156 -10.33 2.14 1.20
N LYS A 157 -10.89 2.15 2.41
CA LYS A 157 -11.20 0.95 3.18
C LYS A 157 -12.03 -0.07 2.40
N ASP A 158 -13.09 0.37 1.73
CA ASP A 158 -14.00 -0.55 1.05
C ASP A 158 -13.31 -1.17 -0.17
N GLY A 159 -12.49 -0.40 -0.88
CA GLY A 159 -11.61 -0.91 -1.93
C GLY A 159 -10.62 -1.94 -1.42
N LEU A 160 -9.94 -1.68 -0.29
CA LEU A 160 -9.02 -2.64 0.32
C LEU A 160 -9.71 -3.96 0.68
N ILE A 161 -10.92 -3.90 1.26
CA ILE A 161 -11.71 -5.10 1.58
C ILE A 161 -12.06 -5.87 0.29
N ARG A 162 -12.63 -5.18 -0.71
CA ARG A 162 -12.99 -5.79 -2.00
C ARG A 162 -11.78 -6.48 -2.66
N MET A 163 -10.65 -5.80 -2.70
CA MET A 163 -9.43 -6.33 -3.33
C MET A 163 -8.82 -7.48 -2.52
N ASN A 164 -8.86 -7.43 -1.19
CA ASN A 164 -8.45 -8.55 -0.34
C ASN A 164 -9.31 -9.80 -0.61
N GLU A 165 -10.63 -9.65 -0.71
CA GLU A 165 -11.51 -10.77 -1.02
C GLU A 165 -11.21 -11.40 -2.38
N VAL A 166 -10.99 -10.59 -3.42
CA VAL A 166 -10.61 -11.07 -4.75
C VAL A 166 -9.28 -11.83 -4.67
N CYS A 167 -8.26 -11.26 -4.02
CA CYS A 167 -6.96 -11.92 -3.84
C CYS A 167 -7.10 -13.25 -3.10
N ARG A 168 -7.91 -13.31 -2.03
CA ARG A 168 -8.17 -14.53 -1.26
C ARG A 168 -8.87 -15.60 -2.10
N ARG A 169 -9.88 -15.24 -2.90
CA ARG A 169 -10.55 -16.19 -3.81
C ARG A 169 -9.59 -16.72 -4.87
N SER A 170 -8.67 -15.89 -5.35
CA SER A 170 -7.66 -16.26 -6.35
C SER A 170 -6.39 -16.87 -5.74
N GLY A 171 -6.32 -17.07 -4.42
CA GLY A 171 -5.17 -17.66 -3.72
C GLY A 171 -3.91 -16.80 -3.76
N LYS A 172 -4.04 -15.47 -3.86
CA LYS A 172 -2.93 -14.51 -3.98
C LYS A 172 -2.60 -13.87 -2.62
N PRO A 173 -1.32 -13.87 -2.18
CA PRO A 173 -0.86 -13.07 -1.06
C PRO A 173 -1.20 -11.59 -1.21
N PHE A 174 -1.67 -10.97 -0.14
CA PHE A 174 -2.17 -9.60 -0.12
C PHE A 174 -1.51 -8.77 0.97
N TYR A 175 -1.05 -7.58 0.62
CA TYR A 175 -0.49 -6.59 1.52
C TYR A 175 -1.19 -5.27 1.29
N ALA A 176 -1.58 -4.59 2.36
CA ALA A 176 -2.05 -3.21 2.28
C ALA A 176 -1.26 -2.33 3.24
N GLY A 177 -1.11 -1.04 2.93
CA GLY A 177 -0.47 -0.11 3.85
C GLY A 177 -0.68 1.33 3.44
N GLY A 178 -0.37 2.26 4.34
CA GLY A 178 -0.45 3.68 4.04
C GLY A 178 0.09 4.53 5.18
N THR A 179 0.37 5.78 4.88
CA THR A 179 0.94 6.75 5.83
C THR A 179 0.03 7.95 5.99
N TYR A 180 -0.23 8.33 7.24
CA TYR A 180 -1.15 9.39 7.62
C TYR A 180 -0.50 10.26 8.70
N GLY A 181 0.09 11.39 8.28
CA GLY A 181 0.89 12.23 9.19
C GLY A 181 2.11 11.48 9.75
N LEU A 182 2.38 11.60 11.05
CA LEU A 182 3.46 10.87 11.72
C LEU A 182 3.14 9.39 11.99
N LEU A 183 1.95 8.92 11.61
CA LEU A 183 1.48 7.56 11.87
C LEU A 183 1.44 6.75 10.56
N GLY A 184 2.03 5.56 10.59
CA GLY A 184 1.96 4.59 9.49
C GLY A 184 1.07 3.40 9.87
N SER A 185 0.48 2.76 8.87
CA SER A 185 -0.20 1.48 9.00
C SER A 185 0.24 0.53 7.88
N GLY A 186 0.41 -0.75 8.20
CA GLY A 186 0.59 -1.82 7.21
C GLY A 186 -0.30 -3.00 7.59
N SER A 187 -0.57 -3.93 6.69
CA SER A 187 -1.15 -5.24 6.98
C SER A 187 -0.43 -6.26 6.10
N LYS A 188 0.01 -7.36 6.72
CA LYS A 188 0.85 -8.36 6.08
C LYS A 188 0.11 -9.70 6.08
N GLU A 189 -0.32 -10.15 4.92
CA GLU A 189 -0.83 -11.50 4.71
C GLU A 189 0.21 -12.29 3.89
N SER A 190 1.08 -13.03 4.58
CA SER A 190 2.09 -13.90 3.96
C SER A 190 1.72 -15.35 4.18
N GLN A 191 1.55 -16.13 3.13
CA GLN A 191 1.70 -17.58 3.21
C GLN A 191 3.20 -17.85 3.40
N LYS A 192 3.63 -18.27 4.58
CA LYS A 192 5.00 -18.75 4.82
C LYS A 192 4.97 -20.26 4.93
N ASP A 193 5.62 -20.93 4.00
CA ASP A 193 6.03 -22.32 4.22
C ASP A 193 7.19 -22.36 5.20
N ALA A 194 6.82 -22.45 6.49
CA ALA A 194 7.69 -22.87 7.58
C ALA A 194 6.86 -23.66 8.59
N LYS A 195 6.44 -24.89 8.23
CA LYS A 195 5.89 -25.96 9.10
C LYS A 195 4.78 -25.62 10.12
N VAL A 196 4.21 -24.42 10.10
CA VAL A 196 3.05 -24.02 10.88
C VAL A 196 2.15 -23.19 9.95
N THR A 197 1.11 -23.83 9.42
CA THR A 197 0.06 -23.16 8.65
C THR A 197 -0.71 -22.23 9.60
N THR A 198 -0.29 -20.97 9.73
CA THR A 198 -1.09 -19.95 10.41
C THR A 198 -2.22 -19.53 9.48
N SER A 199 -3.46 -19.82 9.85
CA SER A 199 -4.65 -19.32 9.14
C SER A 199 -4.85 -17.84 9.49
N TYR A 200 -4.75 -16.96 8.51
CA TYR A 200 -5.01 -15.53 8.67
C TYR A 200 -6.48 -15.23 8.41
N THR A 201 -7.05 -14.37 9.27
CA THR A 201 -8.43 -13.87 9.10
C THR A 201 -8.51 -12.90 7.93
N SER A 202 -9.68 -12.72 7.33
CA SER A 202 -9.88 -11.75 6.24
C SER A 202 -9.62 -10.31 6.74
N LEU A 203 -9.26 -9.40 5.82
CA LEU A 203 -9.11 -7.99 6.16
C LEU A 203 -10.39 -7.45 6.80
N GLU A 204 -11.56 -7.76 6.23
CA GLU A 204 -12.86 -7.39 6.80
C GLU A 204 -12.99 -7.80 8.27
N ASN A 205 -12.69 -9.06 8.60
CA ASN A 205 -12.77 -9.56 9.97
C ASN A 205 -11.70 -8.96 10.88
N SER A 206 -10.50 -8.68 10.37
CA SER A 206 -9.45 -7.99 11.13
C SER A 206 -9.80 -6.54 11.45
N LEU A 207 -10.63 -5.90 10.62
CA LEU A 207 -11.13 -4.54 10.79
C LEU A 207 -12.42 -4.47 11.61
N ARG A 208 -13.02 -5.62 11.96
CA ARG A 208 -14.18 -5.65 12.86
C ARG A 208 -13.73 -5.26 14.26
N HIS A 209 -14.49 -4.35 14.85
CA HIS A 209 -14.15 -3.69 16.08
C HIS A 209 -15.12 -4.02 17.22
N ARG A 210 -15.75 -5.21 17.27
CA ARG A 210 -16.66 -5.57 18.37
C ARG A 210 -15.97 -6.49 19.37
N TRP A 211 -15.89 -6.06 20.63
CA TRP A 211 -15.20 -6.79 21.71
C TRP A 211 -16.08 -7.04 22.94
N SER A 212 -17.33 -7.42 22.72
CA SER A 212 -18.34 -7.62 23.77
C SER A 212 -18.06 -8.77 24.74
N SER A 213 -17.18 -9.70 24.38
CA SER A 213 -16.84 -10.88 25.18
C SER A 213 -15.64 -10.69 26.12
N LEU A 214 -15.03 -9.50 26.17
CA LEU A 214 -13.87 -9.24 27.02
C LEU A 214 -14.25 -8.91 28.47
N THR A 215 -13.64 -9.60 29.43
CA THR A 215 -13.75 -9.23 30.85
C THR A 215 -13.04 -7.91 31.14
N ARG A 216 -13.41 -7.18 32.21
CA ARG A 216 -12.75 -5.91 32.61
C ARG A 216 -11.22 -6.04 32.76
N ARG A 217 -10.74 -7.19 33.25
CA ARG A 217 -9.31 -7.50 33.34
C ARG A 217 -8.70 -7.72 31.95
N GLN A 218 -9.34 -8.51 31.10
CA GLN A 218 -8.93 -8.68 29.71
C GLN A 218 -9.03 -7.39 28.90
N THR A 219 -9.93 -6.46 29.19
CA THR A 219 -9.97 -5.13 28.53
C THR A 219 -8.83 -4.23 28.99
N LYS A 220 -8.38 -4.37 30.24
CA LYS A 220 -7.20 -3.67 30.77
C LYS A 220 -5.88 -4.30 30.30
N GLU A 221 -5.86 -5.62 30.13
CA GLU A 221 -4.72 -6.42 29.65
C GLU A 221 -4.67 -6.52 28.12
N LEU A 222 -5.82 -6.36 27.43
CA LEU A 222 -5.86 -5.95 26.04
C LEU A 222 -5.14 -4.63 26.06
N ASN A 223 -3.89 -4.68 25.67
CA ASN A 223 -3.21 -3.50 25.26
C ASN A 223 -4.06 -2.95 24.11
N PRO A 224 -4.71 -1.78 24.26
CA PRO A 224 -5.36 -1.18 23.11
C PRO A 224 -4.30 -0.97 22.00
N SER A 225 -3.00 -0.97 22.30
CA SER A 225 -1.98 -1.00 21.26
C SER A 225 -1.84 -2.34 20.50
N ALA A 226 -2.22 -3.52 21.03
CA ALA A 226 -2.05 -4.80 20.30
C ALA A 226 -3.24 -5.11 19.37
N VAL A 227 -4.44 -4.66 19.75
CA VAL A 227 -5.62 -4.66 18.88
C VAL A 227 -5.59 -3.47 17.92
N PHE A 228 -4.78 -2.46 18.23
CA PHE A 228 -4.76 -1.20 17.52
C PHE A 228 -3.38 -0.71 17.00
N THR A 229 -2.45 -1.59 16.53
CA THR A 229 -1.16 -1.18 15.89
C THR A 229 -0.73 -2.05 14.70
N ILE A 230 -0.28 -1.41 13.59
CA ILE A 230 0.82 -1.92 12.73
C ILE A 230 1.88 -0.80 12.46
N LEU A 231 2.86 -0.78 13.38
CA LEU A 231 4.24 -0.27 13.50
C LEU A 231 4.80 1.02 12.82
N GLY A 232 5.38 1.87 13.71
CA GLY A 232 6.58 2.73 13.59
C GLY A 232 6.51 3.82 14.69
N THR A 233 7.46 4.16 15.57
CA THR A 233 8.88 3.85 15.83
C THR A 233 9.13 3.78 17.35
N SER A 234 10.10 2.96 17.74
CA SER A 234 10.75 3.02 19.04
C SER A 234 11.49 4.34 19.23
N PHE A 235 11.06 5.17 20.18
CA PHE A 235 11.78 6.14 21.03
C PHE A 235 10.75 7.21 21.46
N LEU A 236 10.70 7.52 22.77
CA LEU A 236 9.82 8.47 23.48
C LEU A 236 8.58 7.86 24.19
N GLY A 237 8.72 7.69 25.52
CA GLY A 237 7.67 7.95 26.53
C GLY A 237 6.45 7.01 26.67
N PRO A 238 5.69 7.14 27.77
CA PRO A 238 4.60 6.24 28.15
C PRO A 238 3.23 6.53 27.46
N SER A 239 3.22 7.01 26.22
CA SER A 239 1.98 7.23 25.46
C SER A 239 1.96 6.35 24.20
N LYS A 240 1.48 5.11 24.32
CA LYS A 240 1.58 4.06 23.28
C LYS A 240 0.23 3.50 22.78
N TYR A 241 -0.91 4.15 23.01
CA TYR A 241 -2.14 3.38 23.25
C TYR A 241 -3.30 3.48 22.23
N LEU A 242 -3.21 4.13 21.05
CA LEU A 242 -4.45 4.53 20.32
C LEU A 242 -4.49 4.48 18.77
N ALA A 243 -3.55 3.82 18.07
CA ALA A 243 -3.36 4.01 16.63
C ALA A 243 -4.46 3.45 15.67
N ASN A 244 -5.08 2.28 15.87
CA ASN A 244 -6.08 1.76 14.91
C ASN A 244 -7.50 2.38 15.02
N VAL A 245 -7.92 2.94 16.16
CA VAL A 245 -9.19 3.72 16.19
C VAL A 245 -9.01 4.96 15.33
N TYR A 246 -7.83 5.57 15.43
CA TYR A 246 -7.46 6.71 14.62
C TYR A 246 -7.42 6.36 13.13
N MET A 247 -6.82 5.23 12.75
CA MET A 247 -6.87 4.73 11.37
C MET A 247 -8.30 4.49 10.85
N LEU A 248 -9.16 3.84 11.64
CA LEU A 248 -10.55 3.64 11.25
C LEU A 248 -11.33 4.96 11.16
N ALA A 249 -11.01 5.92 12.02
CA ALA A 249 -11.59 7.26 11.99
C ALA A 249 -11.11 8.03 10.75
N LEU A 250 -9.83 7.97 10.41
CA LEU A 250 -9.25 8.54 9.19
C LEU A 250 -9.88 7.92 7.93
N TRP A 251 -10.02 6.59 7.88
CA TRP A 251 -10.68 5.92 6.76
C TRP A 251 -12.17 6.24 6.66
N LYS A 252 -12.87 6.37 7.80
CA LYS A 252 -14.28 6.78 7.80
C LYS A 252 -14.44 8.24 7.40
N TYR A 253 -13.50 9.10 7.80
CA TYR A 253 -13.41 10.49 7.36
C TYR A 253 -13.19 10.57 5.85
N GLU A 254 -12.16 9.88 5.32
CA GLU A 254 -11.84 9.84 3.89
C GLU A 254 -12.98 9.26 3.05
N SER A 255 -13.62 8.19 3.53
CA SER A 255 -14.80 7.61 2.86
C SER A 255 -15.97 8.60 2.77
N THR A 256 -16.11 9.49 3.75
CA THR A 256 -17.20 10.48 3.79
C THR A 256 -16.87 11.72 2.96
N HIS A 257 -15.61 12.16 2.96
CA HIS A 257 -15.18 13.45 2.39
C HIS A 257 -14.45 13.32 1.05
N GLY A 258 -14.00 12.11 0.68
CA GLY A 258 -13.14 11.86 -0.48
C GLY A 258 -11.68 12.26 -0.27
N THR A 259 -11.34 12.89 0.87
CA THR A 259 -9.99 13.33 1.22
C THR A 259 -9.70 13.08 2.69
N LEU A 260 -8.43 12.90 3.02
CA LEU A 260 -7.96 12.85 4.40
C LEU A 260 -8.01 14.24 5.06
N PRO A 261 -8.12 14.30 6.39
CA PRO A 261 -8.04 15.57 7.10
C PRO A 261 -6.62 16.14 6.99
N ASN A 262 -6.52 17.43 6.73
CA ASN A 262 -5.29 18.16 6.46
C ASN A 262 -5.15 19.46 7.26
N ASP A 263 -6.12 19.81 8.11
CA ASP A 263 -6.04 20.99 8.98
C ASP A 263 -6.64 20.75 10.39
N ALA A 264 -6.28 21.62 11.33
CA ALA A 264 -6.73 21.52 12.73
C ALA A 264 -8.23 21.80 12.93
N THR A 265 -8.92 22.39 11.94
CA THR A 265 -10.37 22.67 12.04
C THR A 265 -11.18 21.38 11.91
N GLN A 266 -10.63 20.37 11.23
CA GLN A 266 -11.23 19.04 11.04
C GLN A 266 -11.04 18.10 12.25
N ALA A 267 -10.17 18.46 13.21
CA ALA A 267 -9.87 17.62 14.37
C ALA A 267 -11.11 17.29 15.22
N ALA A 268 -12.04 18.25 15.37
CA ALA A 268 -13.26 18.03 16.15
C ALA A 268 -14.18 16.97 15.53
N GLU A 269 -14.27 16.95 14.20
CA GLU A 269 -15.05 15.95 13.47
C GLU A 269 -14.36 14.58 13.52
N LEU A 270 -13.05 14.53 13.31
CA LEU A 270 -12.27 13.29 13.41
C LEU A 270 -12.40 12.68 14.81
N GLN A 271 -12.42 13.50 15.86
CA GLN A 271 -12.72 13.08 17.23
C GLN A 271 -14.12 12.51 17.38
N SER A 272 -15.13 13.16 16.81
CA SER A 272 -16.51 12.66 16.84
C SER A 272 -16.64 11.29 16.16
N ILE A 273 -15.98 11.10 15.02
CA ILE A 273 -15.94 9.81 14.31
C ILE A 273 -15.23 8.75 15.16
N ALA A 274 -14.09 9.09 15.78
CA ALA A 274 -13.33 8.18 16.63
C ALA A 274 -14.12 7.75 17.88
N ASP A 275 -14.78 8.69 18.55
CA ASP A 275 -15.62 8.41 19.71
C ASP A 275 -16.83 7.53 19.34
N ALA A 276 -17.44 7.75 18.17
CA ALA A 276 -18.52 6.90 17.66
C ALA A 276 -18.04 5.45 17.42
N LEU A 277 -16.85 5.27 16.84
CA LEU A 277 -16.25 3.96 16.63
C LEU A 277 -15.94 3.23 17.96
N VAL A 278 -15.47 3.96 18.99
CA VAL A 278 -15.26 3.38 20.33
C VAL A 278 -16.59 3.00 20.97
N ALA A 279 -17.65 3.78 20.77
CA ALA A 279 -18.98 3.46 21.27
C ALA A 279 -19.58 2.22 20.58
N GLU A 280 -19.43 2.10 19.26
CA GLU A 280 -19.83 0.93 18.46
C GLU A 280 -19.01 -0.32 18.80
N ALA A 281 -17.81 -0.14 19.35
CA ALA A 281 -16.89 -1.21 19.63
C ALA A 281 -17.27 -2.11 20.82
N GLU A 282 -18.28 -1.71 21.59
CA GLU A 282 -18.75 -2.40 22.80
C GLU A 282 -17.63 -2.68 23.82
N VAL A 283 -16.56 -1.87 23.81
CA VAL A 283 -15.47 -1.94 24.78
C VAL A 283 -15.99 -1.52 26.15
N ASN A 284 -15.40 -2.06 27.22
CA ASN A 284 -15.81 -1.71 28.58
C ASN A 284 -15.74 -0.19 28.83
N LYS A 285 -16.92 0.44 28.95
CA LYS A 285 -17.08 1.89 29.10
C LYS A 285 -16.43 2.48 30.37
N GLN A 286 -16.01 1.66 31.33
CA GLN A 286 -15.26 2.12 32.51
C GLN A 286 -13.75 2.26 32.26
N VAL A 287 -13.26 1.83 31.09
CA VAL A 287 -11.82 1.77 30.75
C VAL A 287 -11.48 2.73 29.61
N LEU A 288 -12.32 2.83 28.59
CA LEU A 288 -12.15 3.74 27.45
C LEU A 288 -13.49 4.43 27.17
N VAL A 289 -13.58 5.72 27.55
CA VAL A 289 -14.80 6.52 27.41
C VAL A 289 -14.75 7.41 26.16
N LYS A 290 -13.57 7.94 25.83
CA LYS A 290 -13.33 8.86 24.72
C LYS A 290 -11.89 8.76 24.24
N VAL A 291 -11.64 9.16 22.99
CA VAL A 291 -10.29 9.32 22.46
C VAL A 291 -9.70 10.65 22.96
N PRO A 292 -8.48 10.64 23.57
CA PRO A 292 -7.76 11.85 23.97
C PRO A 292 -7.53 12.80 22.78
N LYS A 293 -7.82 14.09 23.00
CA LYS A 293 -7.74 15.13 21.97
C LYS A 293 -6.30 15.37 21.48
N GLU A 294 -5.33 15.19 22.38
CA GLU A 294 -3.88 15.33 22.13
C GLU A 294 -3.31 14.36 21.09
N LEU A 295 -4.09 13.36 20.66
CA LEU A 295 -3.70 12.39 19.63
C LEU A 295 -4.37 12.66 18.28
N ILE A 296 -5.25 13.65 18.23
CA ILE A 296 -6.04 14.05 17.06
C ILE A 296 -5.54 15.38 16.51
N GLU A 297 -5.10 16.27 17.39
CA GLU A 297 -4.33 17.49 17.06
C GLU A 297 -2.88 17.16 16.70
#